data_AF-A0A1X7T0W2-F1
#
_entry.id   AF-A0A1X7T0W2-F1
#
_cell.length_a   1.000
_cell.length_b   1.000
_cell.length_c   1.000
_cell.angle_alpha   90.00
_cell.angle_beta   90.00
_cell.angle_gamma   90.00
#
_symmetry.space_group_name_H-M   'P 1'
#
loop_
_entity.id
_entity.type
_entity.pdbx_description
1 polymer ?
#
loop_
_entity_poly.entity_id
_entity_poly.type
_entity_poly.pdbx_seq_one_letter_code
_entity_poly.pdbx_strand_id
1 'polypeptide(L)'
;MEVSEQTYRFLKTICICSMSNDLRKRTRGAYKLPRVEATRTPRVDQVIKTLASQSAKMADRELARLQTFVLDSLAPVSSLIEMLSQPEDESHRLSIEKVRTAVSTAAELIGNASAHISRLRREMVSSINKSLLPLVKG
;
A
#
# COMPACT_ATOMS: atom_id res chain seq x y z
N MET A 1 -17.78 -13.70 -10.67
CA MET A 1 -16.65 -14.53 -11.13
C MET A 1 -16.21 -15.36 -9.93
N GLU A 2 -16.33 -16.68 -9.99
CA GLU A 2 -15.82 -17.56 -8.93
C GLU A 2 -14.30 -17.69 -9.07
N VAL A 3 -13.59 -17.64 -7.94
CA VAL A 3 -12.12 -17.79 -7.89
C VAL A 3 -11.78 -19.15 -7.30
N SER A 4 -10.61 -19.71 -7.66
CA SER A 4 -10.14 -20.96 -7.05
C SER A 4 -10.01 -20.82 -5.52
N GLU A 5 -10.17 -21.92 -4.78
CA GLU A 5 -10.02 -21.92 -3.32
C GLU A 5 -8.63 -21.42 -2.89
N GLN A 6 -7.59 -21.74 -3.66
CA GLN A 6 -6.23 -21.25 -3.42
C GLN A 6 -6.16 -19.72 -3.56
N THR A 7 -6.74 -19.17 -4.63
CA THR A 7 -6.82 -17.73 -4.85
C THR A 7 -7.65 -17.05 -3.76
N TYR A 8 -8.76 -17.64 -3.35
CA TYR A 8 -9.60 -17.13 -2.27
C TYR A 8 -8.81 -17.04 -0.95
N ARG A 9 -8.13 -18.11 -0.54
CA ARG A 9 -7.30 -18.13 0.69
C ARG A 9 -6.17 -17.11 0.64
N PHE A 10 -5.52 -16.97 -0.51
CA PHE A 10 -4.47 -15.98 -0.73
C PHE A 10 -5.03 -14.56 -0.53
N LEU A 11 -6.10 -14.20 -1.26
CA LEU A 11 -6.73 -12.88 -1.18
C LEU A 11 -7.24 -12.57 0.24
N LYS A 12 -7.85 -13.56 0.90
CA LYS A 12 -8.34 -13.42 2.28
C LYS A 12 -7.20 -13.11 3.23
N THR A 13 -6.07 -13.81 3.11
CA THR A 13 -4.90 -13.60 3.97
C THR A 13 -4.32 -12.20 3.77
N ILE A 14 -4.06 -11.80 2.53
CA ILE A 14 -3.37 -10.51 2.26
C ILE A 14 -4.25 -9.28 2.54
N CYS A 15 -5.57 -9.38 2.34
CA CYS A 15 -6.49 -8.25 2.54
C CYS A 15 -6.90 -8.04 4.01
N ILE A 16 -6.65 -9.04 4.88
CA ILE A 16 -7.00 -8.97 6.31
C ILE A 16 -5.76 -8.72 7.15
N CYS A 17 -4.64 -9.39 6.85
CA CYS A 17 -3.42 -9.30 7.63
C CYS A 17 -2.54 -8.15 7.16
N SER A 18 -2.12 -7.32 8.10
CA SER A 18 -1.10 -6.31 7.82
C SER A 18 0.28 -6.97 7.73
N MET A 19 1.07 -6.54 6.75
CA MET A 19 2.45 -6.97 6.59
C MET A 19 3.29 -6.43 7.75
N SER A 20 4.16 -7.26 8.35
CA SER A 20 5.05 -6.79 9.41
C SER A 20 6.00 -5.69 8.90
N ASN A 21 6.39 -4.77 9.78
CA ASN A 21 7.31 -3.70 9.42
C ASN A 21 8.66 -4.23 8.89
N ASP A 22 9.13 -5.36 9.40
CA ASP A 22 10.39 -5.98 8.96
C ASP A 22 10.28 -6.61 7.59
N LEU A 23 9.16 -7.29 7.31
CA LEU A 23 8.88 -7.80 5.96
C LEU A 23 8.79 -6.63 4.98
N ARG A 24 8.07 -5.56 5.33
CA ARG A 24 7.99 -4.35 4.49
C ARG A 24 9.35 -3.71 4.23
N LYS A 25 10.22 -3.60 5.25
CA LYS A 25 11.58 -3.08 5.10
C LYS A 25 12.40 -3.95 4.13
N ARG A 26 12.34 -5.27 4.27
CA ARG A 26 13.01 -6.21 3.35
C ARG A 26 12.49 -6.07 1.93
N THR A 27 11.17 -6.01 1.74
CA THR A 27 10.53 -5.81 0.44
C THR A 27 10.97 -4.53 -0.24
N ARG A 28 11.07 -3.41 0.50
CA ARG A 28 11.59 -2.13 -0.01
C ARG A 28 13.08 -2.16 -0.34
N GLY A 29 13.85 -3.02 0.33
CA GLY A 29 15.25 -3.27 0.00
C GLY A 29 15.40 -4.05 -1.30
N ALA A 30 14.50 -5.02 -1.52
CA ALA A 30 14.50 -5.88 -2.70
C ALA A 30 13.99 -5.17 -3.96
N TYR A 31 12.95 -4.35 -3.84
CA TYR A 31 12.34 -3.62 -4.96
C TYR A 31 12.46 -2.11 -4.74
N LYS A 32 13.14 -1.43 -5.64
CA LYS A 32 13.25 0.03 -5.61
C LYS A 32 12.13 0.65 -6.42
N LEU A 33 11.34 1.52 -5.78
CA LEU A 33 10.37 2.33 -6.48
C LEU A 33 11.10 3.39 -7.34
N PRO A 34 10.84 3.46 -8.66
CA PRO A 34 11.40 4.51 -9.50
C PRO A 34 11.04 5.89 -8.95
N ARG A 35 12.02 6.81 -8.91
CA ARG A 35 11.84 8.15 -8.35
C ARG A 35 11.43 9.13 -9.44
N VAL A 36 10.14 9.15 -9.76
CA VAL A 36 9.51 10.16 -10.62
C VAL A 36 8.62 11.08 -9.79
N GLU A 37 8.20 12.22 -10.33
CA GLU A 37 7.34 13.17 -9.61
C GLU A 37 6.05 12.51 -9.11
N ALA A 38 5.41 11.71 -9.97
CA ALA A 38 4.17 11.00 -9.65
C ALA A 38 4.30 9.93 -8.54
N THR A 39 5.50 9.42 -8.27
CA THR A 39 5.74 8.42 -7.20
C THR A 39 6.23 9.04 -5.90
N ARG A 40 6.31 10.38 -5.83
CA ARG A 40 6.63 11.10 -4.60
C ARG A 40 5.34 11.50 -3.91
N THR A 41 5.18 11.04 -2.67
CA THR A 41 4.17 11.59 -1.77
C THR A 41 4.40 13.10 -1.62
N PRO A 42 3.41 13.95 -1.97
CA PRO A 42 3.51 15.39 -1.77
C PRO A 42 3.83 15.72 -0.32
N ARG A 43 4.56 16.81 -0.10
CA ARG A 43 4.89 17.29 1.24
C ARG A 43 4.33 18.69 1.39
N VAL A 44 3.66 18.92 2.52
CA VAL A 44 3.29 20.27 2.93
C VAL A 44 4.55 21.11 3.09
N ASP A 45 4.51 22.33 2.55
CA ASP A 45 5.60 23.30 2.70
C ASP A 45 5.96 23.49 4.18
N GLN A 46 7.25 23.66 4.47
CA GLN A 46 7.74 23.69 5.84
C GLN A 46 7.19 24.90 6.62
N VAL A 47 7.01 26.06 5.97
CA VAL A 47 6.41 27.24 6.58
C VAL A 47 4.95 26.98 6.89
N ILE A 48 4.18 26.48 5.91
CA ILE A 48 2.76 26.13 6.12
C ILE A 48 2.60 25.08 7.22
N LYS A 49 3.51 24.11 7.30
CA LYS A 49 3.52 23.08 8.33
C LYS A 49 3.77 23.64 9.73
N THR A 50 4.49 24.77 9.89
CA THR A 50 4.61 25.42 11.19
C THR A 50 3.29 26.05 11.64
N LEU A 51 2.53 26.63 10.71
CA LEU A 51 1.26 27.31 10.94
C LEU A 51 0.08 26.36 11.13
N ALA A 52 0.16 25.13 10.62
CA ALA A 52 -0.92 24.15 10.72
C ALA A 52 -1.22 23.75 12.18
N SER A 53 -2.49 23.41 12.46
CA SER A 53 -2.88 22.83 13.76
C SER A 53 -2.29 21.43 13.95
N GLN A 54 -2.16 20.98 15.20
CA GLN A 54 -1.63 19.64 15.48
C GLN A 54 -2.49 18.53 14.87
N SER A 55 -3.81 18.71 14.88
CA SER A 55 -4.77 17.79 14.24
C SER A 55 -4.51 17.67 12.74
N ALA A 56 -4.33 18.81 12.04
CA ALA A 56 -4.02 18.82 10.61
C ALA A 56 -2.69 18.13 10.31
N LYS A 57 -1.64 18.37 11.11
CA LYS A 57 -0.33 17.71 10.96
C LYS A 57 -0.42 16.19 11.14
N MET A 58 -1.24 15.73 12.08
CA MET A 58 -1.47 14.29 12.30
C MET A 58 -2.23 13.65 11.14
N ALA A 59 -3.28 14.32 10.65
CA ALA A 59 -4.06 13.85 9.50
C ALA A 59 -3.20 13.76 8.23
N ASP A 60 -2.40 14.79 7.94
CA ASP A 60 -1.45 14.81 6.83
C ASP A 60 -0.44 13.65 6.92
N ARG A 61 0.14 13.43 8.10
CA ARG A 61 1.08 12.32 8.33
C ARG A 61 0.43 10.96 8.05
N GLU A 62 -0.80 10.75 8.49
CA GLU A 62 -1.50 9.48 8.25
C GLU A 62 -1.83 9.31 6.76
N LEU A 63 -2.30 10.37 6.09
CA LEU A 63 -2.56 10.36 4.66
C LEU A 63 -1.28 10.07 3.84
N ALA A 64 -0.18 10.74 4.16
CA ALA A 64 1.12 10.51 3.55
C ALA A 64 1.59 9.06 3.75
N ARG A 65 1.33 8.48 4.92
CA ARG A 65 1.64 7.08 5.22
C ARG A 65 0.80 6.12 4.38
N LEU A 66 -0.50 6.39 4.21
CA LEU A 66 -1.41 5.63 3.35
C LEU A 66 -0.99 5.68 1.88
N GLN A 67 -0.71 6.87 1.36
CA GLN A 67 -0.20 7.03 -0.01
C GLN A 67 1.09 6.24 -0.21
N THR A 68 1.99 6.28 0.77
CA THR A 68 3.23 5.51 0.73
C THR A 68 2.96 3.99 0.72
N PHE A 69 1.98 3.49 1.48
CA PHE A 69 1.60 2.07 1.43
C PHE A 69 1.12 1.66 0.04
N VAL A 70 0.31 2.49 -0.61
CA VAL A 70 -0.17 2.24 -1.97
C VAL A 70 0.99 2.26 -2.96
N LEU A 71 1.84 3.27 -2.91
CA LEU A 71 2.96 3.44 -3.83
C LEU A 71 4.04 2.36 -3.68
N ASP A 72 4.24 1.80 -2.48
CA ASP A 72 5.19 0.69 -2.29
C ASP A 72 4.85 -0.50 -3.20
N SER A 73 3.56 -0.75 -3.46
CA SER A 73 3.12 -1.86 -4.32
C SER A 73 3.51 -1.71 -5.78
N LEU A 74 3.84 -0.49 -6.22
CA LEU A 74 4.33 -0.26 -7.57
C LEU A 74 5.78 -0.73 -7.73
N ALA A 75 6.58 -0.81 -6.67
CA ALA A 75 7.99 -1.15 -6.80
C ALA A 75 8.24 -2.54 -7.41
N PRO A 76 7.58 -3.63 -6.95
CA PRO A 76 7.72 -4.93 -7.60
C PRO A 76 7.19 -4.94 -9.03
N VAL A 77 6.11 -4.21 -9.31
CA VAL A 77 5.50 -4.13 -10.65
C VAL A 77 6.41 -3.39 -11.62
N SER A 78 6.94 -2.23 -11.24
CA SER A 78 7.88 -1.46 -12.07
C SER A 78 9.16 -2.24 -12.33
N SER A 79 9.71 -2.93 -11.31
CA SER A 79 10.87 -3.78 -11.48
C SER A 79 10.59 -4.93 -12.47
N LEU A 80 9.40 -5.53 -12.41
CA LEU A 80 8.98 -6.55 -13.36
C LEU A 80 8.89 -6.02 -14.80
N ILE A 81 8.30 -4.83 -14.98
CA ILE A 81 8.20 -4.16 -16.29
C ILE A 81 9.59 -3.86 -16.85
N GLU A 82 10.51 -3.34 -16.04
CA GLU A 82 11.89 -3.08 -16.44
C GLU A 82 12.58 -4.37 -16.88
N MET A 83 12.46 -5.45 -16.12
CA MET A 83 13.06 -6.74 -16.49
C MET A 83 12.45 -7.32 -17.77
N LEU A 84 11.14 -7.17 -17.99
CA LEU A 84 10.45 -7.59 -19.21
C LEU A 84 10.83 -6.76 -20.44
N SER A 85 11.33 -5.54 -20.25
CA SER A 85 11.68 -4.63 -21.33
C SER A 85 13.14 -4.74 -21.77
N GLN A 86 13.95 -5.58 -21.10
CA GLN A 86 15.35 -5.80 -21.49
C GLN A 86 15.44 -6.71 -22.72
N PRO A 87 16.40 -6.47 -23.63
CA PRO A 87 16.61 -7.34 -24.79
C PRO A 87 16.83 -8.79 -24.34
N GLU A 88 16.23 -9.75 -25.03
CA GLU A 88 16.37 -11.18 -24.74
C GLU A 88 17.80 -11.66 -25.05
N ASP A 89 18.72 -11.51 -24.11
CA ASP A 89 19.86 -12.41 -24.00
C ASP A 89 19.43 -13.66 -23.24
N GLU A 90 19.95 -14.84 -23.63
CA GLU A 90 19.70 -16.13 -22.96
C GLU A 90 19.97 -16.07 -21.44
N SER A 91 20.87 -15.18 -20.98
CA SER A 91 21.17 -14.91 -19.56
C SER A 91 20.17 -14.00 -18.83
N HIS A 92 19.22 -13.39 -19.55
CA HIS A 92 18.25 -12.42 -19.02
C HIS A 92 16.79 -12.89 -19.15
N ARG A 93 16.57 -14.15 -19.57
CA ARG A 93 15.24 -14.75 -19.54
C ARG A 93 14.63 -14.68 -18.14
N LEU A 94 13.52 -13.96 -18.06
CA LEU A 94 12.76 -13.79 -16.84
C LEU A 94 12.17 -15.13 -16.42
N SER A 95 12.57 -15.64 -15.25
CA SER A 95 12.00 -16.89 -14.76
C SER A 95 10.57 -16.69 -14.27
N ILE A 96 9.72 -17.72 -14.48
CA ILE A 96 8.35 -17.76 -13.93
C ILE A 96 8.35 -17.52 -12.42
N GLU A 97 9.40 -17.97 -11.72
CA GLU A 97 9.52 -17.78 -10.27
C GLU A 97 9.78 -16.32 -9.88
N LYS A 98 10.58 -15.57 -10.66
CA LYS A 98 10.75 -14.12 -10.46
C LYS A 98 9.45 -13.37 -10.71
N VAL A 99 8.71 -13.74 -11.76
CA VAL A 99 7.38 -13.17 -12.05
C VAL A 99 6.43 -13.42 -10.88
N ARG A 100 6.30 -14.69 -10.46
CA ARG A 100 5.43 -15.09 -9.36
C ARG A 100 5.79 -14.33 -8.08
N THR A 101 7.07 -14.26 -7.74
CA THR A 101 7.55 -13.55 -6.54
C THR A 101 7.20 -12.07 -6.59
N ALA A 102 7.46 -11.38 -7.70
CA ALA A 102 7.16 -9.95 -7.85
C ALA A 102 5.65 -9.68 -7.77
N VAL A 103 4.83 -10.49 -8.46
CA VAL A 103 3.36 -10.37 -8.45
C VAL A 103 2.78 -10.66 -7.07
N SER A 104 3.20 -11.74 -6.41
CA SER A 104 2.76 -12.06 -5.05
C SER A 104 3.15 -10.96 -4.07
N THR A 105 4.37 -10.42 -4.17
CA THR A 105 4.84 -9.32 -3.33
C THR A 105 4.00 -8.04 -3.55
N ALA A 106 3.70 -7.70 -4.81
CA ALA A 106 2.85 -6.55 -5.13
C ALA A 106 1.44 -6.74 -4.54
N ALA A 107 0.86 -7.93 -4.69
CA ALA A 107 -0.45 -8.26 -4.14
C ALA A 107 -0.47 -8.15 -2.60
N GLU A 108 0.56 -8.65 -1.91
CA GLU A 108 0.70 -8.51 -0.46
C GLU A 108 0.78 -7.04 -0.02
N LEU A 109 1.53 -6.19 -0.75
CA LEU A 109 1.63 -4.76 -0.46
C LEU A 109 0.29 -4.04 -0.66
N ILE A 110 -0.46 -4.38 -1.71
CA ILE A 110 -1.81 -3.86 -1.96
C ILE A 110 -2.77 -4.31 -0.84
N GLY A 111 -2.75 -5.59 -0.50
CA GLY A 111 -3.55 -6.15 0.59
C GLY A 111 -3.28 -5.44 1.92
N ASN A 112 -2.00 -5.21 2.23
CA ASN A 112 -1.59 -4.46 3.42
C ASN A 112 -2.09 -3.00 3.40
N ALA A 113 -1.98 -2.30 2.27
CA ALA A 113 -2.53 -0.95 2.12
C ALA A 113 -4.04 -0.94 2.36
N SER A 114 -4.76 -1.91 1.78
CA SER A 114 -6.20 -2.08 1.96
C SER A 114 -6.59 -2.36 3.41
N ALA A 115 -5.84 -3.22 4.11
CA ALA A 115 -6.06 -3.53 5.52
C ALA A 115 -5.90 -2.28 6.40
N HIS A 116 -4.86 -1.47 6.14
CA HIS A 116 -4.64 -0.19 6.83
C HIS A 116 -5.78 0.81 6.59
N ILE A 117 -6.20 1.01 5.34
CA ILE A 117 -7.32 1.89 4.98
C ILE A 117 -8.61 1.40 5.65
N SER A 118 -8.88 0.09 5.60
CA SER A 118 -10.07 -0.51 6.19
C SER A 118 -10.13 -0.34 7.70
N ARG A 119 -9.00 -0.47 8.40
CA ARG A 119 -8.91 -0.20 9.85
C ARG A 119 -9.29 1.25 10.17
N LEU A 120 -8.66 2.21 9.50
CA LEU A 120 -8.94 3.64 9.71
C LEU A 120 -10.39 4.00 9.40
N ARG A 121 -10.94 3.42 8.32
CA ARG A 121 -12.35 3.60 7.96
C ARG A 121 -13.29 3.08 9.05
N ARG A 122 -13.01 1.91 9.64
CA ARG A 122 -13.81 1.37 10.75
C ARG A 122 -13.76 2.26 11.99
N GLU A 123 -12.58 2.79 12.33
CA GLU A 123 -12.41 3.74 13.44
C GLU A 123 -13.23 5.02 13.20
N MET A 124 -13.14 5.60 12.00
CA MET A 124 -13.92 6.77 11.59
C MET A 124 -15.43 6.51 11.63
N VAL A 125 -15.90 5.41 11.02
CA VAL A 125 -17.32 5.05 11.02
C VAL A 125 -17.83 4.82 12.45
N SER A 126 -17.05 4.18 13.32
CA SER A 126 -17.40 4.02 14.73
C SER A 126 -17.55 5.36 15.43
N SER A 127 -16.64 6.32 15.18
CA SER A 127 -16.73 7.66 15.73
C SER A 127 -17.98 8.40 15.26
N ILE A 128 -18.28 8.35 13.95
CA ILE A 128 -19.48 8.97 13.37
C ILE A 128 -20.74 8.37 13.99
N ASN A 129 -20.84 7.04 14.04
CA ASN A 129 -21.99 6.36 14.62
C ASN A 129 -22.20 6.77 16.08
N LYS A 130 -21.14 6.86 16.89
CA LYS A 130 -21.23 7.32 18.28
C LYS A 130 -21.75 8.76 18.39
N SER A 131 -21.33 9.66 17.50
CA SER A 131 -21.80 11.05 17.47
C SER A 131 -23.26 11.18 17.01
N LEU A 132 -23.73 10.29 16.14
CA LEU A 132 -25.10 10.32 15.62
C LEU A 132 -26.11 9.56 16.50
N LEU A 133 -25.66 8.59 17.31
CA LEU A 133 -26.52 7.79 18.19
C LEU A 133 -27.50 8.60 19.05
N PRO A 134 -27.12 9.73 19.67
CA PRO A 134 -28.04 10.57 20.44
C PRO A 134 -29.16 11.20 19.59
N LEU A 135 -28.91 11.48 18.31
CA LEU A 135 -29.87 12.11 17.40
C LEU A 135 -30.95 11.15 16.89
N VAL A 136 -30.71 9.84 17.02
CA VAL A 136 -31.67 8.78 16.64
C VAL A 136 -32.53 8.35 17.84
N LYS A 137 -32.13 8.72 19.06
CA LYS A 137 -32.80 8.35 20.32
C LYS A 137 -33.58 9.49 20.98
N GLY A 138 -33.64 10.66 20.35
CA GLY A 138 -34.55 11.76 20.68
C GLY A 138 -35.71 11.79 19.70
#